data_AF-A0A8T4JTI0-F1
#
_entry.id   AF-A0A8T4JTI0-F1
#
_cell.length_a   1.000
_cell.length_b   1.000
_cell.length_c   1.000
_cell.angle_alpha   90.00
_cell.angle_beta   90.00
_cell.angle_gamma   90.00
#
_symmetry.space_group_name_H-M   'P 1'
#
loop_
_entity.id
_entity.type
_entity.pdbx_description
1 polymer ?
#
loop_
_entity_poly.entity_id
_entity_poly.type
_entity_poly.pdbx_seq_one_letter_code
_entity_poly.pdbx_strand_id
1 'polypeptide(L)'
;MPWCPKCKTEYRDGVTACPDCGSRLVEELPEEKVCIASLPEETALGLVAYYEYLGVDYCALEFDQESGKYRVLVPASRAEEIQKPTEQYFAKLRAEKAVPEEHEASAQAKVSGSPYQKKKDQLEDVRSTASAFLAVGIIGMVLIVLILAGVIPFPFAASSKVLMLSVMSLLFLVFIGIGIHSAQKVKGLRQEAKEEDDRTSQILSWFTATYTRADIEEDLQLQDSNEINYYARTNRIRELIRREYALNEDYMDTLAETLYEHYYES
;
A
#
# COMPACT_ATOMS: atom_id res chain seq x y z
N MET A 1 -23.66 42.18 -2.52
CA MET A 1 -22.76 43.05 -1.74
C MET A 1 -21.35 42.48 -1.78
N PRO A 2 -20.39 43.16 -2.43
CA PRO A 2 -19.02 42.67 -2.59
C PRO A 2 -18.15 42.91 -1.34
N TRP A 3 -17.24 41.98 -1.07
CA TRP A 3 -16.35 41.92 0.08
C TRP A 3 -14.90 42.23 -0.28
N CYS A 4 -14.18 42.87 0.63
CA CYS A 4 -12.73 43.03 0.49
C CYS A 4 -11.99 41.81 1.02
N PRO A 5 -11.19 41.08 0.21
CA PRO A 5 -10.50 39.86 0.64
C PRO A 5 -9.38 40.12 1.66
N LYS A 6 -8.87 41.36 1.75
CA LYS A 6 -7.83 41.72 2.72
C LYS A 6 -8.39 42.31 4.02
N CYS A 7 -9.39 43.18 3.92
CA CYS A 7 -9.94 43.90 5.08
C CYS A 7 -11.14 43.18 5.71
N LYS A 8 -11.73 42.19 5.02
CA LYS A 8 -12.96 41.49 5.43
C LYS A 8 -14.16 42.44 5.65
N THR A 9 -14.16 43.60 4.99
CA THR A 9 -15.25 44.60 5.05
C THR A 9 -16.21 44.42 3.89
N GLU A 10 -17.52 44.46 4.18
CA GLU A 10 -18.61 44.44 3.19
C GLU A 10 -18.86 45.84 2.62
N TYR A 11 -19.07 45.93 1.30
CA TYR A 11 -19.40 47.17 0.60
C TYR A 11 -20.73 47.06 -0.13
N ARG A 12 -21.34 48.21 -0.41
CA ARG A 12 -22.57 48.29 -1.20
C ARG A 12 -22.30 47.99 -2.68
N ASP A 13 -23.33 47.52 -3.37
CA ASP A 13 -23.24 47.16 -4.79
C ASP A 13 -22.86 48.37 -5.65
N GLY A 14 -21.91 48.17 -6.58
CA GLY A 14 -21.34 49.20 -7.46
C GLY A 14 -19.92 49.66 -7.09
N VAL A 15 -19.40 49.29 -5.91
CA VAL A 15 -17.99 49.50 -5.54
C VAL A 15 -17.16 48.31 -6.03
N THR A 16 -16.07 48.56 -6.77
CA THR A 16 -15.26 47.50 -7.40
C THR A 16 -13.88 47.31 -6.77
N ALA A 17 -13.42 48.28 -5.96
CA ALA A 17 -12.13 48.24 -5.27
C ALA A 17 -12.24 48.80 -3.83
N CYS A 18 -11.51 48.18 -2.90
CA CYS A 18 -11.47 48.60 -1.50
C CYS A 18 -10.70 49.94 -1.37
N PRO A 19 -11.30 50.99 -0.79
CA PRO A 19 -10.64 52.28 -0.61
C PRO A 19 -9.48 52.25 0.41
N ASP A 20 -9.47 51.31 1.35
CA ASP A 20 -8.46 51.23 2.41
C ASP A 20 -7.19 50.48 1.97
N CYS A 21 -7.34 49.41 1.19
CA CYS A 21 -6.20 48.54 0.80
C CYS A 21 -6.01 48.39 -0.72
N GLY A 22 -6.89 48.97 -1.54
CA GLY A 22 -6.81 48.95 -3.00
C GLY A 22 -7.10 47.60 -3.67
N SER A 23 -7.48 46.55 -2.92
CA SER A 23 -7.78 45.24 -3.50
C SER A 23 -9.15 45.22 -4.20
N ARG A 24 -9.25 44.43 -5.27
CA ARG A 24 -10.52 44.21 -5.99
C ARG A 24 -11.50 43.47 -5.07
N LEU A 25 -12.73 43.97 -4.99
CA LEU A 25 -13.75 43.32 -4.17
C LEU A 25 -14.25 42.04 -4.86
N VAL A 26 -14.52 41.01 -4.05
CA VAL A 26 -15.00 39.69 -4.47
C VAL A 26 -16.43 39.50 -3.96
N GLU A 27 -17.26 38.73 -4.66
CA GLU A 27 -18.65 38.51 -4.21
C GLU A 27 -18.72 37.66 -2.95
N GLU A 28 -17.80 36.70 -2.80
CA GLU A 28 -17.66 35.83 -1.63
C GLU A 28 -16.19 35.76 -1.20
N LEU A 29 -15.94 35.78 0.12
CA LEU A 29 -14.60 35.59 0.66
C LEU A 29 -14.17 34.13 0.48
N PRO A 30 -12.89 33.87 0.15
CA PRO A 30 -12.38 32.50 0.11
C PRO A 30 -12.57 31.83 1.47
N GLU A 31 -13.14 30.63 1.47
CA GLU A 31 -13.40 29.88 2.70
C GLU A 31 -12.09 29.57 3.43
N GLU A 32 -12.05 29.90 4.72
CA GLU A 32 -10.92 29.58 5.58
C GLU A 32 -10.83 28.05 5.74
N LYS A 33 -9.67 27.47 5.39
CA LYS A 33 -9.43 26.03 5.50
C LYS A 33 -8.78 25.71 6.84
N VAL A 34 -9.26 24.65 7.48
CA VAL A 34 -8.75 24.15 8.75
C VAL A 34 -8.15 22.76 8.57
N CYS A 35 -7.08 22.49 9.31
CA CYS A 35 -6.43 21.18 9.34
C CYS A 35 -7.19 20.26 10.29
N ILE A 36 -7.71 19.15 9.75
CA ILE A 36 -8.43 18.14 10.53
C ILE A 36 -7.54 16.96 10.94
N ALA A 37 -6.49 16.67 10.17
CA ALA A 37 -5.54 15.61 10.48
C ALA A 37 -4.17 15.86 9.84
N SER A 38 -3.11 15.46 10.52
CA SER A 38 -1.74 15.38 9.98
C SER A 38 -1.28 13.92 10.01
N LEU A 39 -1.06 13.34 8.83
CA LEU A 39 -0.95 11.91 8.63
C LEU A 39 0.21 11.54 7.68
N PRO A 40 0.78 10.34 7.79
CA PRO A 40 1.64 9.78 6.75
C PRO A 40 0.91 9.70 5.40
N GLU A 41 1.67 9.68 4.31
CA GLU A 41 1.14 9.67 2.93
C GLU A 41 0.05 8.62 2.70
N GLU A 42 0.34 7.36 3.03
CA GLU A 42 -0.59 6.24 2.83
C GLU A 42 -1.91 6.43 3.59
N THR A 43 -1.83 6.86 4.85
CA THR A 43 -3.03 7.10 5.67
C THR A 43 -3.81 8.33 5.22
N ALA A 44 -3.11 9.37 4.75
CA ALA A 44 -3.72 10.61 4.24
C ALA A 44 -4.48 10.35 2.93
N LEU A 45 -3.86 9.62 1.99
CA LEU A 45 -4.50 9.19 0.75
C LEU A 45 -5.72 8.30 1.03
N GLY A 46 -5.61 7.35 1.95
CA GLY A 46 -6.75 6.51 2.35
C GLY A 46 -7.90 7.30 2.97
N LEU A 47 -7.60 8.33 3.77
CA LEU A 47 -8.64 9.20 4.35
C LEU A 47 -9.34 10.04 3.27
N VAL A 48 -8.60 10.55 2.29
CA VAL A 48 -9.19 11.29 1.16
C VAL A 48 -10.05 10.38 0.28
N ALA A 49 -9.58 9.17 -0.05
CA ALA A 49 -10.39 8.19 -0.78
C ALA A 49 -11.67 7.81 -0.02
N TYR A 50 -11.60 7.74 1.31
CA TYR A 50 -12.77 7.52 2.15
C TYR A 50 -13.76 8.68 2.11
N TYR A 51 -13.28 9.93 2.07
CA TYR A 51 -14.14 11.10 1.86
C TYR A 51 -14.78 11.13 0.47
N GLU A 52 -14.03 10.82 -0.58
CA GLU A 52 -14.57 10.72 -1.94
C GLU A 52 -15.67 9.66 -2.03
N TYR A 53 -15.46 8.50 -1.40
CA TYR A 53 -16.49 7.46 -1.30
C TYR A 53 -17.77 7.95 -0.60
N LEU A 54 -17.65 8.84 0.38
CA LEU A 54 -18.79 9.48 1.05
C LEU A 54 -19.38 10.67 0.27
N GLY A 55 -18.83 11.00 -0.91
CA GLY A 55 -19.27 12.13 -1.72
C GLY A 55 -18.76 13.49 -1.23
N VAL A 56 -17.66 13.51 -0.48
CA VAL A 56 -17.00 14.74 -0.01
C VAL A 56 -15.85 15.08 -0.96
N ASP A 57 -16.07 16.11 -1.80
CA ASP A 57 -15.15 16.56 -2.86
C ASP A 57 -14.38 17.85 -2.52
N TYR A 58 -14.63 18.43 -1.35
CA TYR A 58 -14.06 19.71 -0.91
C TYR A 58 -12.82 19.57 -0.02
N CYS A 59 -12.23 18.37 0.06
CA CYS A 59 -11.02 18.10 0.82
C CYS A 59 -9.76 18.48 0.03
N ALA A 60 -8.75 19.00 0.71
CA ALA A 60 -7.44 19.31 0.13
C ALA A 60 -6.31 18.64 0.93
N LEU A 61 -5.26 18.23 0.23
CA LEU A 61 -4.03 17.71 0.83
C LEU A 61 -2.89 18.71 0.64
N GLU A 62 -2.17 18.99 1.72
CA GLU A 62 -0.94 19.78 1.69
C GLU A 62 0.19 19.02 2.37
N PHE A 63 1.34 18.91 1.71
CA PHE A 63 2.54 18.35 2.32
C PHE A 63 3.19 19.36 3.26
N ASP A 64 3.43 18.96 4.50
CA ASP A 64 4.14 19.75 5.50
C ASP A 64 5.59 19.26 5.58
N GLN A 65 6.50 20.10 5.06
CA GLN A 65 7.94 19.80 5.01
C GLN A 65 8.59 19.69 6.39
N GLU A 66 8.03 20.35 7.41
CA GLU A 66 8.59 20.32 8.77
C GLU A 66 8.28 19.00 9.47
N SER A 67 7.04 18.52 9.34
CA SER A 67 6.58 17.29 9.98
C SER A 67 6.77 16.04 9.12
N GLY A 68 7.07 16.19 7.83
CA GLY A 68 7.17 15.10 6.85
C GLY A 68 5.85 14.37 6.63
N LYS A 69 4.72 15.05 6.88
CA LYS A 69 3.36 14.50 6.87
C LYS A 69 2.47 15.30 5.94
N TYR A 70 1.37 14.69 5.52
CA TYR A 70 0.32 15.35 4.78
C TYR A 70 -0.75 15.88 5.73
N ARG A 71 -1.12 17.14 5.55
CA ARG A 71 -2.21 17.81 6.23
C ARG A 71 -3.46 17.70 5.38
N VAL A 72 -4.53 17.21 6.00
CA VAL A 72 -5.85 17.08 5.40
C VAL A 72 -6.64 18.33 5.80
N LEU A 73 -7.04 19.11 4.82
CA LEU A 73 -7.63 20.44 4.96
C LEU A 73 -9.05 20.46 4.42
N VAL A 74 -9.97 21.06 5.17
CA VAL A 74 -11.36 21.27 4.75
C VAL A 74 -11.83 22.68 5.07
N PRO A 75 -12.88 23.19 4.41
CA PRO A 75 -13.49 24.45 4.79
C PRO A 75 -13.95 24.42 6.25
N ALA A 76 -13.65 25.49 7.00
CA ALA A 76 -14.07 25.64 8.40
C ALA A 76 -15.59 25.56 8.55
N SER A 77 -16.35 25.99 7.54
CA SER A 77 -17.81 25.90 7.46
C SER A 77 -18.34 24.46 7.52
N ARG A 78 -17.56 23.48 7.05
CA ARG A 78 -17.97 22.06 6.93
C ARG A 78 -17.16 21.10 7.80
N ALA A 79 -16.28 21.62 8.66
CA ALA A 79 -15.42 20.81 9.52
C ALA A 79 -16.22 19.92 10.49
N GLU A 80 -17.37 20.39 10.98
CA GLU A 80 -18.24 19.61 11.86
C GLU A 80 -18.91 18.42 11.14
N GLU A 81 -19.24 18.57 9.86
CA GLU A 81 -19.92 17.53 9.07
C GLU A 81 -19.07 16.26 8.93
N ILE A 82 -17.75 16.45 8.75
CA ILE A 82 -16.81 15.36 8.51
C ILE A 82 -16.20 14.78 9.79
N GLN A 83 -16.41 15.40 10.95
CA GLN A 83 -15.81 14.97 12.21
C GLN A 83 -16.16 13.50 12.54
N LYS A 84 -17.46 13.15 12.47
CA LYS A 84 -17.93 11.77 12.71
C LYS A 84 -17.35 10.75 11.71
N PRO A 85 -17.43 10.99 10.38
CA PRO A 85 -16.76 10.15 9.39
C PRO A 85 -15.27 9.93 9.67
N THR A 86 -14.57 11.00 10.06
CA THR A 86 -13.13 10.97 10.36
C THR A 86 -12.82 10.05 11.55
N GLU A 87 -13.59 10.19 12.63
CA GLU A 87 -13.47 9.33 13.81
C GLU A 87 -13.75 7.86 13.47
N GLN A 88 -14.77 7.59 12.65
CA GLN A 88 -15.10 6.24 12.18
C GLN A 88 -13.96 5.62 11.38
N TYR A 89 -13.37 6.38 10.46
CA TYR A 89 -12.22 5.93 9.68
C TYR A 89 -11.04 5.56 10.57
N PHE A 90 -10.70 6.43 11.54
CA PHE A 90 -9.62 6.13 12.48
C PHE A 90 -9.95 5.00 13.46
N ALA A 91 -11.21 4.82 13.83
CA ALA A 91 -11.65 3.67 14.63
C ALA A 91 -11.47 2.36 13.85
N LYS A 92 -11.80 2.35 12.56
CA LYS A 92 -11.57 1.20 11.67
C LYS A 92 -10.08 0.88 11.55
N LEU A 93 -9.24 1.87 11.28
CA LEU A 93 -7.78 1.70 11.24
C LEU A 93 -7.21 1.15 12.55
N ARG A 94 -7.71 1.64 13.69
CA ARG A 94 -7.29 1.13 15.01
C ARG A 94 -7.76 -0.31 15.24
N ALA A 95 -8.98 -0.66 14.84
CA ALA A 95 -9.49 -2.02 14.98
C ALA A 95 -8.70 -3.01 14.11
N GLU A 96 -8.29 -2.60 12.91
CA GLU A 96 -7.46 -3.40 12.00
C GLU A 96 -6.06 -3.62 12.57
N LYS A 97 -5.48 -2.61 13.22
CA LYS A 97 -4.19 -2.70 13.94
C LYS A 97 -4.27 -3.35 15.32
N ALA A 98 -5.46 -3.44 15.94
CA ALA A 98 -5.66 -4.01 17.27
C ALA A 98 -5.91 -5.53 17.26
N VAL A 99 -6.08 -6.13 16.07
CA VAL A 99 -5.87 -7.56 15.92
C VAL A 99 -4.36 -7.79 16.09
N PRO A 100 -3.92 -8.61 17.06
CA PRO A 100 -2.51 -8.64 17.46
C PRO A 100 -1.58 -8.92 16.28
N GLU A 101 -0.81 -7.89 15.89
CA GLU A 101 0.45 -8.01 15.19
C GLU A 101 1.48 -8.67 16.12
N GLU A 102 1.33 -9.97 16.39
CA GLU A 102 2.43 -10.76 16.95
C GLU A 102 3.25 -11.34 15.79
N HIS A 103 4.16 -10.49 15.29
CA HIS A 103 5.59 -10.75 15.07
C HIS A 103 6.16 -9.76 14.03
N GLU A 104 6.19 -8.47 14.39
CA GLU A 104 7.29 -7.61 13.97
C GLU A 104 8.55 -8.01 14.73
N ALA A 105 9.41 -8.82 14.10
CA ALA A 105 10.83 -8.87 14.42
C ALA A 105 11.58 -8.35 13.18
N SER A 106 11.83 -7.05 13.22
CA SER A 106 12.59 -6.22 12.28
C SER A 106 13.84 -6.88 11.69
N ALA A 107 14.04 -6.69 10.38
CA ALA A 107 15.27 -6.13 9.85
C ALA A 107 15.01 -5.42 8.51
N GLN A 108 15.26 -4.12 8.48
CA GLN A 108 15.27 -3.28 7.28
C GLN A 108 16.27 -3.81 6.23
N ALA A 109 15.86 -3.82 4.96
CA ALA A 109 16.75 -3.51 3.85
C ALA A 109 15.98 -2.87 2.68
N LYS A 110 16.30 -1.60 2.48
CA LYS A 110 16.14 -0.81 1.26
C LYS A 110 16.67 -1.58 0.04
N VAL A 111 16.00 -1.49 -1.11
CA VAL A 111 16.50 -0.98 -2.41
C VAL A 111 15.54 -1.41 -3.54
N SER A 112 15.19 -0.41 -4.35
CA SER A 112 14.49 -0.38 -5.64
C SER A 112 14.39 -1.66 -6.48
N GLY A 113 13.19 -1.87 -7.04
CA GLY A 113 12.92 -2.66 -8.24
C GLY A 113 11.42 -2.91 -8.40
N SER A 114 10.81 -2.32 -9.44
CA SER A 114 9.44 -2.49 -9.98
C SER A 114 8.25 -2.77 -9.02
N PRO A 115 7.11 -2.04 -9.15
CA PRO A 115 5.87 -2.31 -8.41
C PRO A 115 5.32 -3.75 -8.53
N TYR A 116 5.77 -4.55 -9.51
CA TYR A 116 5.29 -5.90 -9.77
C TYR A 116 5.78 -6.98 -8.80
N GLN A 117 6.91 -6.77 -8.11
CA GLN A 117 7.50 -7.81 -7.24
C GLN A 117 6.86 -7.90 -5.83
N LYS A 118 6.09 -6.88 -5.45
CA LYS A 118 5.65 -6.69 -4.05
C LYS A 118 4.80 -7.82 -3.47
N LYS A 119 4.09 -8.62 -4.30
CA LYS A 119 3.24 -9.74 -3.85
C LYS A 119 3.98 -11.06 -3.73
N LYS A 120 4.96 -11.32 -4.60
CA LYS A 120 5.77 -12.55 -4.58
C LYS A 120 6.77 -12.52 -3.42
N ASP A 121 7.39 -11.37 -3.20
CA ASP A 121 8.34 -11.19 -2.10
C ASP A 121 7.65 -11.32 -0.73
N GLN A 122 6.46 -10.73 -0.58
CA GLN A 122 5.61 -10.92 0.61
C GLN A 122 5.25 -12.39 0.85
N LEU A 123 5.08 -13.19 -0.20
CA LEU A 123 4.76 -14.60 -0.06
C LEU A 123 5.95 -15.42 0.45
N GLU A 124 7.16 -15.13 -0.05
CA GLU A 124 8.37 -15.82 0.39
C GLU A 124 8.70 -15.50 1.85
N ASP A 125 8.52 -14.25 2.26
CA ASP A 125 8.74 -13.82 3.64
C ASP A 125 7.76 -14.48 4.62
N VAL A 126 6.45 -14.47 4.32
CA VAL A 126 5.44 -15.11 5.19
C VAL A 126 5.64 -16.64 5.22
N ARG A 127 6.07 -17.25 4.12
CA ARG A 127 6.40 -18.69 4.06
C ARG A 127 7.61 -19.04 4.92
N SER A 128 8.65 -18.21 4.87
CA SER A 128 9.87 -18.38 5.68
C SER A 128 9.52 -18.32 7.17
N THR A 129 8.75 -17.31 7.59
CA THR A 129 8.30 -17.14 8.97
C THR A 129 7.39 -18.29 9.45
N ALA A 130 6.41 -18.72 8.64
CA ALA A 130 5.55 -19.86 8.97
C ALA A 130 6.35 -21.15 9.18
N SER A 131 7.36 -21.38 8.33
CA SER A 131 8.20 -22.57 8.39
C SER A 131 9.12 -22.58 9.63
N ALA A 132 9.65 -21.42 10.03
CA ALA A 132 10.51 -21.28 11.20
C ALA A 132 9.75 -21.59 12.50
N PHE A 133 8.55 -21.02 12.68
CA PHE A 133 7.72 -21.27 13.87
C PHE A 133 7.26 -22.73 13.97
N LEU A 134 6.88 -23.34 12.84
CA LEU A 134 6.53 -24.76 12.80
C LEU A 134 7.73 -25.66 13.11
N ALA A 135 8.91 -25.37 12.57
CA ALA A 135 10.12 -26.15 12.81
C ALA A 135 10.50 -26.13 14.30
N VAL A 136 10.58 -24.94 14.90
CA VAL A 136 10.93 -24.79 16.33
C VAL A 136 9.86 -25.44 17.22
N GLY A 137 8.59 -25.28 16.90
CA GLY A 137 7.47 -25.91 17.61
C GLY A 137 7.53 -27.44 17.60
N ILE A 138 7.74 -28.04 16.42
CA ILE A 138 7.80 -29.50 16.27
C ILE A 138 9.04 -30.07 16.98
N ILE A 139 10.20 -29.43 16.83
CA ILE A 139 11.44 -29.84 17.52
C ILE A 139 11.25 -29.79 19.04
N GLY A 140 10.63 -28.73 19.56
CA GLY A 140 10.31 -28.59 20.98
C GLY A 140 9.37 -29.68 21.51
N MET A 141 8.32 -30.01 20.76
CA MET A 141 7.40 -31.09 21.12
C MET A 141 8.07 -32.45 21.13
N VAL A 142 8.95 -32.74 20.17
CA VAL A 142 9.74 -33.99 20.14
C VAL A 142 10.65 -34.07 21.36
N LEU A 143 11.34 -32.98 21.73
CA LEU A 143 12.17 -32.93 22.93
C LEU A 143 11.36 -33.19 24.21
N ILE A 144 10.15 -32.64 24.32
CA ILE A 144 9.27 -32.90 25.47
C ILE A 144 8.88 -34.38 25.55
N VAL A 145 8.52 -35.00 24.42
CA VAL A 145 8.18 -36.43 24.36
C VAL A 145 9.38 -37.30 24.78
N LEU A 146 10.59 -36.95 24.35
CA LEU A 146 11.82 -37.66 24.73
C LEU A 146 12.15 -37.52 26.24
N ILE A 147 11.87 -36.36 26.84
CA ILE A 147 12.03 -36.13 28.28
C ILE A 147 10.98 -36.92 29.07
N LEU A 148 9.73 -37.01 28.58
CA LEU A 148 8.67 -37.83 29.18
C LEU A 148 8.97 -39.33 29.07
N ALA A 149 9.55 -39.78 27.95
CA ALA A 149 9.97 -41.17 27.74
C ALA A 149 11.20 -41.58 28.58
N GLY A 150 11.81 -40.65 29.32
CA GLY A 150 12.96 -40.93 30.19
C GLY A 150 14.27 -41.17 29.43
N VAL A 151 14.32 -40.86 28.13
CA VAL A 151 15.53 -41.01 27.29
C VAL A 151 16.57 -39.95 27.67
N ILE A 152 16.12 -38.73 27.97
CA ILE A 152 16.99 -37.61 28.38
C ILE A 152 16.77 -37.34 29.87
N PRO A 153 17.78 -37.57 30.74
CA PRO A 153 17.66 -37.27 32.17
C PRO A 153 17.68 -35.75 32.39
N PHE A 154 16.59 -35.20 32.91
CA PHE A 154 16.46 -33.76 33.17
C PHE A 154 16.67 -33.47 34.67
N PRO A 155 17.64 -32.63 35.05
CA PRO A 155 18.15 -32.50 36.42
C PRO A 155 17.30 -31.57 37.31
N PHE A 156 15.99 -31.75 37.33
CA PHE A 156 15.08 -30.93 38.14
C PHE A 156 14.32 -31.79 39.16
N ALA A 157 14.07 -31.23 40.33
CA ALA A 157 13.32 -31.89 41.40
C ALA A 157 11.93 -32.34 40.90
N ALA A 158 11.50 -33.54 41.31
CA ALA A 158 10.29 -34.18 40.79
C ALA A 158 9.02 -33.30 40.89
N SER A 159 8.94 -32.44 41.90
CA SER A 159 7.84 -31.50 42.13
C SER A 159 7.84 -30.28 41.20
N SER A 160 8.99 -29.81 40.70
CA SER A 160 9.07 -28.71 39.72
C SER A 160 9.08 -29.19 38.26
N LYS A 161 9.35 -30.49 38.05
CA LYS A 161 9.41 -31.12 36.72
C LYS A 161 8.09 -30.98 35.95
N VAL A 162 6.95 -31.20 36.60
CA VAL A 162 5.62 -31.09 35.97
C VAL A 162 5.29 -29.65 35.62
N LEU A 163 5.56 -28.71 36.54
CA LEU A 163 5.33 -27.28 36.32
C LEU A 163 6.12 -26.78 35.10
N MET A 164 7.43 -27.03 35.04
CA MET A 164 8.27 -26.54 33.95
C MET A 164 7.94 -27.18 32.60
N LEU A 165 7.66 -28.49 32.57
CA LEU A 165 7.24 -29.17 31.34
C LEU A 165 5.89 -28.65 30.83
N SER A 166 4.96 -28.32 31.73
CA SER A 166 3.66 -27.76 31.34
C SER A 166 3.81 -26.39 30.68
N VAL A 167 4.66 -25.51 31.23
CA VAL A 167 4.92 -24.18 30.67
C VAL A 167 5.63 -24.27 29.32
N MET A 168 6.65 -25.13 29.20
CA MET A 168 7.34 -25.34 27.92
C MET A 168 6.41 -25.91 26.85
N SER A 169 5.56 -26.89 27.21
CA SER A 169 4.58 -27.47 26.29
C SER A 169 3.57 -26.41 25.82
N LEU A 170 3.09 -25.56 26.72
CA LEU A 170 2.16 -24.48 26.39
C LEU A 170 2.76 -23.52 25.35
N LEU A 171 4.01 -23.10 25.55
CA LEU A 171 4.70 -22.19 24.62
C LEU A 171 4.90 -22.82 23.23
N PHE A 172 5.29 -24.10 23.15
CA PHE A 172 5.45 -24.77 21.86
C PHE A 172 4.11 -24.96 21.12
N LEU A 173 3.01 -25.22 21.84
CA LEU A 173 1.68 -25.28 21.23
C LEU A 173 1.25 -23.93 20.66
N VAL A 174 1.60 -22.81 21.31
CA VAL A 174 1.35 -21.46 20.79
C VAL A 174 2.14 -21.22 19.50
N PHE A 175 3.44 -21.56 19.46
CA PHE A 175 4.25 -21.44 18.24
C PHE A 175 3.73 -22.29 17.08
N ILE A 176 3.27 -23.52 17.36
CA ILE A 176 2.65 -24.37 16.35
C ILE A 176 1.32 -23.75 15.87
N GLY A 177 0.50 -23.22 16.76
CA GLY A 177 -0.76 -22.54 16.42
C GLY A 177 -0.54 -21.33 15.50
N ILE A 178 0.40 -20.46 15.84
CA ILE A 178 0.80 -19.31 15.02
C ILE A 178 1.34 -19.79 13.66
N GLY A 179 2.20 -20.82 13.65
CA GLY A 179 2.75 -21.40 12.43
C GLY A 179 1.67 -21.98 11.49
N ILE A 180 0.67 -22.67 12.03
CA ILE A 180 -0.47 -23.19 11.26
C ILE A 180 -1.33 -22.05 10.70
N HIS A 181 -1.63 -21.03 11.51
CA HIS A 181 -2.41 -19.87 11.07
C HIS A 181 -1.70 -19.11 9.96
N SER A 182 -0.39 -18.88 10.10
CA SER A 182 0.45 -18.26 9.06
C SER A 182 0.48 -19.08 7.78
N ALA A 183 0.61 -20.42 7.90
CA ALA A 183 0.56 -21.31 6.73
C ALA A 183 -0.81 -21.31 6.02
N GLN A 184 -1.92 -21.06 6.73
CA GLN A 184 -3.22 -20.87 6.10
C GLN A 184 -3.28 -19.56 5.32
N LYS A 185 -2.71 -18.47 5.85
CA LYS A 185 -2.63 -17.17 5.17
C LYS A 185 -1.77 -17.23 3.89
N VAL A 186 -0.69 -18.02 3.90
CA VAL A 186 0.12 -18.33 2.68
C VAL A 186 -0.73 -18.98 1.59
N LYS A 187 -1.73 -19.81 1.94
CA LYS A 187 -2.60 -20.44 0.95
C LYS A 187 -3.55 -19.43 0.29
N GLY A 188 -4.11 -18.49 1.06
CA GLY A 188 -4.95 -17.41 0.54
C GLY A 188 -4.16 -16.45 -0.35
N LEU A 189 -3.00 -15.97 0.14
CA LEU A 189 -2.11 -15.10 -0.62
C LEU A 189 -1.57 -15.79 -1.90
N ARG A 190 -1.31 -17.10 -1.86
CA ARG A 190 -0.96 -17.86 -3.08
C ARG A 190 -2.07 -17.90 -4.09
N GLN A 191 -3.32 -17.91 -3.66
CA GLN A 191 -4.46 -17.99 -4.57
C GLN A 191 -4.67 -16.64 -5.26
N GLU A 192 -4.68 -15.56 -4.48
CA GLU A 192 -4.75 -14.19 -5.01
C GLU A 192 -3.55 -13.87 -5.91
N ALA A 193 -2.32 -14.24 -5.51
CA ALA A 193 -1.13 -14.05 -6.33
C ALA A 193 -1.15 -14.90 -7.61
N LYS A 194 -1.76 -16.09 -7.59
CA LYS A 194 -1.93 -16.90 -8.81
C LYS A 194 -2.95 -16.29 -9.77
N GLU A 195 -4.03 -15.71 -9.26
CA GLU A 195 -5.06 -15.06 -10.08
C GLU A 195 -4.53 -13.78 -10.75
N GLU A 196 -3.62 -13.05 -10.09
CA GLU A 196 -2.92 -11.90 -10.69
C GLU A 196 -1.80 -12.32 -11.66
N ASP A 197 -0.96 -13.31 -11.30
CA ASP A 197 0.15 -13.77 -12.15
C ASP A 197 -0.32 -14.49 -13.44
N ASP A 198 -1.46 -15.18 -13.37
CA ASP A 198 -2.08 -15.83 -14.54
C ASP A 198 -2.56 -14.77 -15.56
N ARG A 199 -3.13 -13.65 -15.09
CA ARG A 199 -3.53 -12.55 -15.98
C ARG A 199 -2.34 -11.86 -16.63
N THR A 200 -1.29 -11.58 -15.88
CA THR A 200 -0.06 -11.00 -16.45
C THR A 200 0.55 -11.94 -17.48
N SER A 201 0.69 -13.22 -17.14
CA SER A 201 1.27 -14.23 -18.04
C SER A 201 0.43 -14.40 -19.30
N GLN A 202 -0.89 -14.34 -19.21
CA GLN A 202 -1.79 -14.36 -20.36
C GLN A 202 -1.58 -13.15 -21.26
N ILE A 203 -1.48 -11.94 -20.71
CA ILE A 203 -1.25 -10.72 -21.49
C ILE A 203 0.13 -10.76 -22.16
N LEU A 204 1.18 -11.15 -21.44
CA LEU A 204 2.54 -11.25 -21.98
C LEU A 204 2.65 -12.31 -23.07
N SER A 205 2.07 -13.50 -22.86
CA SER A 205 2.09 -14.59 -23.85
C SER A 205 1.25 -14.25 -25.09
N TRP A 206 0.08 -13.62 -24.92
CA TRP A 206 -0.71 -13.12 -26.04
C TRP A 206 0.07 -12.07 -26.84
N PHE A 207 0.70 -11.10 -26.16
CA PHE A 207 1.44 -10.04 -26.83
C PHE A 207 2.62 -10.60 -27.62
N THR A 208 3.40 -11.51 -27.00
CA THR A 208 4.57 -12.14 -27.64
C THR A 208 4.22 -13.10 -28.76
N ALA A 209 3.03 -13.70 -28.73
CA ALA A 209 2.51 -14.51 -29.84
C ALA A 209 1.92 -13.66 -30.99
N THR A 210 1.44 -12.46 -30.69
CA THR A 210 0.71 -11.61 -31.65
C THR A 210 1.61 -10.59 -32.34
N TYR A 211 2.60 -10.05 -31.64
CA TYR A 211 3.47 -8.99 -32.14
C TYR A 211 4.92 -9.42 -32.14
N THR A 212 5.66 -9.03 -33.18
CA THR A 212 7.11 -9.18 -33.27
C THR A 212 7.81 -7.83 -33.13
N ARG A 213 9.14 -7.83 -32.98
CA ARG A 213 9.93 -6.59 -32.92
C ARG A 213 9.63 -5.67 -34.12
N ALA A 214 9.50 -6.24 -35.32
CA ALA A 214 9.20 -5.50 -36.53
C ALA A 214 7.81 -4.85 -36.50
N ASP A 215 6.80 -5.53 -35.95
CA ASP A 215 5.43 -5.01 -35.85
C ASP A 215 5.34 -3.88 -34.82
N ILE A 216 6.15 -3.97 -33.75
CA ILE A 216 6.26 -2.89 -32.76
C ILE A 216 6.87 -1.66 -33.45
N GLU A 217 7.87 -1.83 -34.31
CA GLU A 217 8.67 -0.76 -34.93
C GLU A 217 8.12 -0.20 -36.25
N GLU A 218 7.07 -0.79 -36.82
CA GLU A 218 6.60 -0.55 -38.21
C GLU A 218 6.37 0.94 -38.57
N ASP A 219 5.93 1.76 -37.61
CA ASP A 219 5.64 3.19 -37.79
C ASP A 219 6.53 4.13 -36.93
N LEU A 220 7.58 3.59 -36.30
CA LEU A 220 8.43 4.36 -35.38
C LEU A 220 9.61 5.01 -36.12
N GLN A 221 9.76 6.32 -35.92
CA GLN A 221 10.97 7.05 -36.32
C GLN A 221 12.09 6.80 -35.31
N LEU A 222 12.75 5.65 -35.45
CA LEU A 222 13.85 5.25 -34.59
C LEU A 222 15.11 6.09 -34.86
N GLN A 223 15.77 6.51 -33.78
CA GLN A 223 17.06 7.20 -33.78
C GLN A 223 18.21 6.23 -33.50
N ASP A 224 19.46 6.69 -33.67
CA ASP A 224 20.65 5.83 -33.56
C ASP A 224 20.89 5.25 -32.14
N SER A 225 20.27 5.81 -31.09
CA SER A 225 20.43 5.33 -29.71
C SER A 225 19.18 4.59 -29.20
N ASN A 226 19.40 3.38 -28.68
CA ASN A 226 18.35 2.59 -28.03
C ASN A 226 17.73 3.29 -26.81
N GLU A 227 18.52 4.08 -26.06
CA GLU A 227 18.01 4.85 -24.92
C GLU A 227 16.99 5.91 -25.34
N ILE A 228 17.17 6.49 -26.53
CA ILE A 228 16.24 7.49 -27.08
C ILE A 228 14.96 6.82 -27.60
N ASN A 229 15.09 5.62 -28.18
CA ASN A 229 13.97 4.85 -28.71
C ASN A 229 13.13 4.13 -27.64
N TYR A 230 13.65 4.04 -26.41
CA TYR A 230 12.97 3.43 -25.26
C TYR A 230 11.53 3.95 -25.12
N TYR A 231 11.38 5.28 -24.95
CA TYR A 231 10.06 5.90 -24.75
C TYR A 231 9.10 5.63 -25.90
N ALA A 232 9.60 5.66 -27.13
CA ALA A 232 8.79 5.48 -28.33
C ALA A 232 8.30 4.03 -28.46
N ARG A 233 9.18 3.05 -28.21
CA ARG A 233 8.84 1.61 -28.19
C ARG A 233 7.91 1.27 -27.04
N THR A 234 8.17 1.76 -25.82
CA THR A 234 7.33 1.50 -24.65
C THR A 234 5.94 2.10 -24.82
N ASN A 235 5.82 3.32 -25.35
CA ASN A 235 4.52 3.90 -25.67
C ASN A 235 3.76 3.10 -26.74
N ARG A 236 4.48 2.60 -27.75
CA ARG A 236 3.86 1.74 -28.77
C ARG A 236 3.35 0.42 -28.18
N ILE A 237 4.13 -0.21 -27.31
CA ILE A 237 3.70 -1.42 -26.58
C ILE A 237 2.44 -1.11 -25.75
N ARG A 238 2.41 0.01 -25.02
CA ARG A 238 1.23 0.44 -24.24
C ARG A 238 0.00 0.60 -25.12
N GLU A 239 0.13 1.26 -26.27
CA GLU A 239 -0.97 1.44 -27.22
C GLU A 239 -1.53 0.10 -27.72
N LEU A 240 -0.65 -0.86 -28.05
CA LEU A 240 -1.04 -2.17 -28.53
C LEU A 240 -1.78 -2.98 -27.45
N ILE A 241 -1.31 -2.92 -26.20
CA ILE A 241 -2.00 -3.56 -25.06
C ILE A 241 -3.37 -2.92 -24.82
N ARG A 242 -3.46 -1.59 -24.83
CA ARG A 242 -4.72 -0.84 -24.60
C ARG A 242 -5.83 -1.18 -25.59
N ARG A 243 -5.51 -1.66 -26.79
CA ARG A 243 -6.52 -2.05 -27.80
C ARG A 243 -7.32 -3.27 -27.38
N GLU A 244 -6.70 -4.19 -26.65
CA GLU A 244 -7.31 -5.47 -26.26
C GLU A 244 -7.70 -5.47 -24.77
N TYR A 245 -6.90 -4.82 -23.92
CA TYR A 245 -7.09 -4.85 -22.47
C TYR A 245 -7.22 -3.42 -21.90
N ALA A 246 -8.33 -3.18 -21.18
CA ALA A 246 -8.51 -1.98 -20.37
C ALA A 246 -7.84 -2.18 -19.01
N LEU A 247 -6.63 -1.64 -18.84
CA LEU A 247 -5.79 -1.80 -17.66
C LEU A 247 -5.52 -0.45 -16.98
N ASN A 248 -5.28 -0.47 -15.67
CA ASN A 248 -4.84 0.70 -14.91
C ASN A 248 -3.44 1.15 -15.36
N GLU A 249 -3.15 2.45 -15.31
CA GLU A 249 -1.88 3.02 -15.80
C GLU A 249 -0.64 2.41 -15.12
N ASP A 250 -0.66 2.27 -13.79
CA ASP A 250 0.47 1.69 -13.03
C ASP A 250 0.81 0.24 -13.46
N TYR A 251 -0.21 -0.54 -13.79
CA TYR A 251 -0.07 -1.93 -14.23
C TYR A 251 0.38 -2.01 -15.70
N MET A 252 -0.04 -1.05 -16.52
CA MET A 252 0.33 -0.94 -17.92
C MET A 252 1.81 -0.56 -18.10
N ASP A 253 2.31 0.36 -17.28
CA ASP A 253 3.73 0.74 -17.27
C ASP A 253 4.60 -0.47 -16.98
N THR A 254 4.23 -1.24 -15.96
CA THR A 254 4.90 -2.49 -15.57
C THR A 254 4.96 -3.52 -16.70
N LEU A 255 3.83 -3.75 -17.39
CA LEU A 255 3.77 -4.69 -18.52
C LEU A 255 4.60 -4.21 -19.71
N ALA A 256 4.56 -2.91 -19.99
CA ALA A 256 5.30 -2.33 -21.11
C ALA A 256 6.82 -2.41 -20.89
N GLU A 257 7.29 -2.17 -19.66
CA GLU A 257 8.68 -2.37 -19.25
C GLU A 257 9.10 -3.84 -19.45
N THR A 258 8.30 -4.78 -18.93
CA THR A 258 8.59 -6.22 -19.03
C THR A 258 8.69 -6.70 -20.49
N LEU A 259 7.78 -6.24 -21.35
CA LEU A 259 7.81 -6.57 -22.78
C LEU A 259 8.99 -5.89 -23.48
N TYR A 260 9.31 -4.64 -23.13
CA TYR A 260 10.47 -3.96 -23.68
C TYR A 260 11.76 -4.74 -23.39
N GLU A 261 11.97 -5.16 -22.14
CA GLU A 261 13.12 -6.00 -21.76
C GLU A 261 13.15 -7.32 -22.57
N HIS A 262 11.99 -7.96 -22.74
CA HIS A 262 11.87 -9.20 -23.52
C HIS A 262 12.26 -9.03 -25.00
N TYR A 263 11.92 -7.90 -25.62
CA TYR A 263 12.19 -7.66 -27.03
C TYR A 263 13.53 -6.97 -27.31
N TYR A 264 14.11 -6.25 -26.36
CA TYR A 264 15.27 -5.39 -26.67
C TYR A 264 16.48 -5.60 -25.76
N GLU A 265 16.30 -6.23 -24.59
CA GLU A 265 17.39 -6.52 -23.63
C GLU A 265 17.68 -8.02 -23.49
N SER A 266 16.85 -8.87 -24.10
CA SER A 266 16.99 -10.33 -24.22
C SER A 266 17.63 -10.76 -25.54
#